data_AF-A0ABD2JXT8-F1
#
_entry.id   AF-A0ABD2JXT8-F1
#
_cell.length_a   1.000
_cell.length_b   1.000
_cell.length_c   1.000
_cell.angle_alpha   90.00
_cell.angle_beta   90.00
_cell.angle_gamma   90.00
#
_symmetry.space_group_name_H-M   'P 1'
#
loop_
_entity.id
_entity.type
_entity.pdbx_description
1 polymer ?
#
loop_
_entity_poly.entity_id
_entity_poly.type
_entity_poly.pdbx_seq_one_letter_code
_entity_poly.pdbx_strand_id
1 'polypeptide(L)'
;MTSTRKEEIPLADDDSHPTELEEVRNAKPALPLPEQEEQQEERKARLIAQILELQNTLQDLSQRVESVREESTRLKAENVVLGKYIKNLMRSTSLFQPTNSKEQPPKRDSQEKMVYDEFW
;
A
#
# COMPACT_ATOMS: atom_id res chain seq x y z
N MET A 1 -92.83 9.22 50.31
CA MET A 1 -91.77 9.86 49.50
C MET A 1 -90.50 9.86 50.34
N THR A 2 -89.68 8.83 50.22
CA THR A 2 -88.40 8.71 50.94
C THR A 2 -87.43 7.82 50.15
N SER A 3 -86.34 8.44 49.70
CA SER A 3 -84.99 7.91 49.48
C SER A 3 -84.83 6.57 48.74
N THR A 4 -84.67 6.64 47.43
CA THR A 4 -83.89 5.62 46.69
C THR A 4 -82.42 6.02 46.74
N ARG A 5 -81.63 5.22 47.48
CA ARG A 5 -80.18 5.28 47.61
C ARG A 5 -79.54 5.29 46.22
N LYS A 6 -78.83 6.37 45.87
CA LYS A 6 -77.89 6.38 44.75
C LYS A 6 -76.72 5.49 45.16
N GLU A 7 -76.61 4.32 44.54
CA GLU A 7 -75.37 3.55 44.60
C GLU A 7 -74.35 4.30 43.74
N GLU A 8 -73.53 5.12 44.40
CA GLU A 8 -72.33 5.68 43.81
C GLU A 8 -71.41 4.52 43.45
N ILE A 9 -71.20 4.32 42.15
CA ILE A 9 -70.19 3.41 41.63
C ILE A 9 -68.85 3.93 42.17
N PRO A 10 -68.04 3.13 42.90
CA PRO A 10 -66.74 3.57 43.36
C PRO A 10 -65.89 3.90 42.14
N LEU A 11 -65.63 5.20 41.94
CA LEU A 11 -64.60 5.65 41.03
C LEU A 11 -63.29 5.27 41.73
N ALA A 12 -62.78 4.08 41.43
CA ALA A 12 -61.40 3.76 41.74
C ALA A 12 -60.57 4.80 40.99
N ASP A 13 -59.86 5.64 41.73
CA ASP A 13 -58.85 6.54 41.20
C ASP A 13 -57.85 5.70 40.39
N ASP A 14 -58.08 5.62 39.08
CA ASP A 14 -57.20 5.00 38.10
C ASP A 14 -56.05 5.97 37.76
N ASP A 15 -55.41 6.48 38.80
CA ASP A 15 -54.23 7.34 38.70
C ASP A 15 -53.00 6.50 38.99
N SER A 16 -52.66 5.56 38.10
CA SER A 16 -51.31 4.95 38.00
C SER A 16 -51.11 4.05 36.77
N HIS A 17 -51.93 4.11 35.72
CA HIS A 17 -51.52 3.48 34.45
C HIS A 17 -50.63 4.45 33.66
N PRO A 18 -49.32 4.15 33.48
CA PRO A 18 -48.48 4.95 32.61
C PRO A 18 -49.13 4.96 31.23
N THR A 19 -49.40 6.17 30.74
CA THR A 19 -49.97 6.39 29.41
C THR A 19 -49.00 5.76 28.41
N GLU A 20 -49.45 4.80 27.58
CA GLU A 20 -48.63 4.11 26.56
C GLU A 20 -47.79 5.07 25.69
N LEU A 21 -48.21 6.33 25.59
CA LEU A 21 -47.56 7.40 24.84
C LEU A 21 -46.27 7.94 25.48
N GLU A 22 -46.01 7.71 26.78
CA GLU A 22 -44.77 8.14 27.46
C GLU A 22 -43.62 7.15 27.27
N GLU A 23 -43.88 5.85 27.10
CA GLU A 23 -42.83 4.84 26.86
C GLU A 23 -42.18 4.98 25.48
N VAL A 24 -42.92 5.44 24.46
CA VAL A 24 -42.39 5.61 23.09
C VAL A 24 -41.39 6.76 23.00
N ARG A 25 -41.51 7.78 23.86
CA ARG A 25 -40.69 8.99 23.83
C ARG A 25 -39.29 8.77 24.39
N ASN A 26 -39.13 7.73 25.21
CA ASN A 26 -37.88 7.38 25.89
C ASN A 26 -37.21 6.12 25.31
N ALA A 27 -37.67 5.66 24.15
CA ALA A 27 -37.07 4.53 23.45
C ALA A 27 -35.62 4.86 23.06
N LYS A 28 -34.68 4.12 23.63
CA LYS A 28 -33.25 4.20 23.27
C LYS A 28 -33.11 3.96 21.76
N PRO A 29 -32.20 4.69 21.06
CA PRO A 29 -31.92 4.41 19.66
C PRO A 29 -31.63 2.92 19.49
N ALA A 30 -32.23 2.29 18.47
CA ALA A 30 -31.99 0.88 18.20
C ALA A 30 -30.48 0.66 18.00
N LEU A 31 -29.84 0.01 18.98
CA LEU A 31 -28.47 -0.46 18.81
C LEU A 31 -28.45 -1.51 17.70
N PRO A 32 -27.39 -1.55 16.87
CA PRO A 32 -27.23 -2.60 15.87
C PRO A 32 -27.35 -3.98 16.54
N LEU A 33 -27.96 -4.94 15.84
CA LEU A 33 -28.10 -6.29 16.38
C LEU A 33 -26.70 -6.90 16.59
N PRO A 34 -26.43 -7.59 17.71
CA PRO A 34 -25.10 -8.13 18.02
C PRO A 34 -24.54 -9.06 16.93
N GLU A 35 -25.39 -9.85 16.26
CA GLU A 35 -24.98 -10.68 15.11
C GLU A 35 -24.47 -9.85 13.92
N GLN A 36 -24.98 -8.63 13.74
CA GLN A 36 -24.57 -7.71 12.68
C GLN A 36 -23.21 -7.06 12.97
N GLU A 37 -22.89 -6.83 14.25
CA GLU A 37 -21.59 -6.31 14.67
C GLU A 37 -20.51 -7.39 14.59
N GLU A 38 -20.79 -8.60 15.07
CA GLU A 38 -19.87 -9.75 14.99
C GLU A 38 -19.51 -10.09 13.53
N GLN A 39 -20.48 -10.11 12.61
CA GLN A 39 -20.21 -10.33 11.18
C GLN A 39 -19.35 -9.22 10.56
N GLN A 40 -19.51 -7.98 11.00
CA GLN A 40 -18.69 -6.87 10.52
C GLN A 40 -17.27 -6.96 11.06
N GLU A 41 -17.10 -7.32 12.33
CA GLU A 41 -15.79 -7.55 12.94
C GLU A 41 -15.04 -8.70 12.26
N GLU A 42 -15.72 -9.80 11.95
CA GLU A 42 -15.11 -10.92 11.24
C GLU A 42 -14.63 -10.52 9.84
N ARG A 43 -15.45 -9.76 9.09
CA ARG A 43 -15.07 -9.25 7.76
C ARG A 43 -13.85 -8.32 7.85
N LYS A 44 -13.83 -7.43 8.84
CA LYS A 44 -12.68 -6.54 9.09
C LYS A 44 -11.45 -7.34 9.46
N ALA A 45 -11.56 -8.36 10.30
CA ALA A 45 -10.45 -9.23 10.70
C ALA A 45 -9.85 -9.96 9.49
N ARG A 46 -10.69 -10.50 8.60
CA ARG A 46 -10.25 -11.14 7.34
C ARG A 46 -9.53 -10.15 6.42
N LEU A 47 -10.05 -8.94 6.29
CA LEU A 47 -9.43 -7.89 5.47
C LEU A 47 -8.08 -7.47 6.04
N ILE A 48 -7.98 -7.31 7.37
CA ILE A 48 -6.72 -6.99 8.05
C ILE A 48 -5.69 -8.09 7.81
N ALA A 49 -6.07 -9.37 7.90
CA ALA A 49 -5.16 -10.48 7.62
C ALA A 49 -4.60 -10.43 6.19
N GLN A 50 -5.45 -10.16 5.20
CA GLN A 50 -5.02 -10.03 3.81
C GLN A 50 -4.08 -8.84 3.61
N ILE A 51 -4.37 -7.70 4.24
CA ILE A 51 -3.49 -6.52 4.18
C ILE A 51 -2.12 -6.85 4.77
N LEU A 52 -2.06 -7.55 5.90
CA LEU A 52 -0.80 -7.92 6.54
C LEU A 52 0.02 -8.90 5.70
N GLU A 53 -0.63 -9.85 5.03
CA GLU A 53 0.05 -10.75 4.09
C GLU A 53 0.62 -9.99 2.89
N LEU A 54 -0.16 -9.09 2.30
CA LEU A 54 0.29 -8.24 1.20
C LEU A 54 1.42 -7.31 1.62
N GLN A 55 1.39 -6.75 2.82
CA GLN A 55 2.47 -5.92 3.35
C GLN A 55 3.76 -6.72 3.52
N ASN A 56 3.69 -7.94 4.06
CA ASN A 56 4.87 -8.81 4.19
C ASN A 56 5.45 -9.14 2.81
N THR A 57 4.63 -9.58 1.85
CA THR A 57 5.11 -9.91 0.50
C THR A 57 5.70 -8.71 -0.23
N LEU A 58 5.13 -7.52 -0.05
CA LEU A 58 5.66 -6.28 -0.60
C LEU A 58 7.01 -5.90 0.04
N GLN A 59 7.12 -6.04 1.36
CA GLN A 59 8.37 -5.77 2.09
C GLN A 59 9.49 -6.69 1.60
N ASP A 60 9.22 -7.98 1.48
CA ASP A 60 10.18 -8.97 0.99
C ASP A 60 10.63 -8.64 -0.44
N LEU A 61 9.68 -8.30 -1.32
CA LEU A 61 10.00 -7.92 -2.69
C LEU A 61 10.84 -6.63 -2.75
N SER A 62 10.50 -5.64 -1.94
CA SER A 62 11.24 -4.38 -1.84
C SER A 62 12.68 -4.61 -1.38
N GLN A 63 12.89 -5.49 -0.39
CA GLN A 63 14.22 -5.83 0.08
C GLN A 63 15.04 -6.52 -1.01
N ARG A 64 14.44 -7.47 -1.74
CA ARG A 64 15.10 -8.15 -2.87
C ARG A 64 15.49 -7.18 -3.97
N VAL A 65 14.63 -6.21 -4.29
CA VAL A 65 14.93 -5.15 -5.27
C VAL A 65 16.13 -4.32 -4.83
N GLU A 66 16.19 -3.91 -3.56
CA GLU A 66 17.32 -3.15 -3.04
C GLU A 66 18.63 -3.96 -3.10
N SER A 67 18.59 -5.25 -2.73
CA SER A 67 19.77 -6.13 -2.85
C SER A 67 20.26 -6.26 -4.29
N VAL A 68 19.35 -6.43 -5.25
CA VAL A 68 19.69 -6.49 -6.69
C VAL A 68 20.28 -5.17 -7.17
N ARG A 69 19.74 -4.04 -6.71
CA ARG A 69 20.24 -2.70 -7.05
C ARG A 69 21.65 -2.48 -6.53
N GLU A 70 21.92 -2.89 -5.30
CA GLU A 70 23.24 -2.80 -4.69
C GLU A 70 24.27 -3.66 -5.45
N GLU A 71 23.91 -4.92 -5.76
CA GLU A 71 24.76 -5.81 -6.55
C GLU A 71 25.04 -5.25 -7.96
N SER A 72 24.01 -4.73 -8.64
CA SER A 72 24.16 -4.10 -9.95
C SER A 72 25.13 -2.91 -9.88
N THR A 73 25.02 -2.08 -8.83
CA THR A 73 25.91 -0.93 -8.63
C THR A 73 27.36 -1.37 -8.38
N ARG A 74 27.55 -2.41 -7.56
CA ARG A 74 28.87 -3.01 -7.31
C ARG A 74 29.51 -3.54 -8.59
N LEU A 75 28.76 -4.30 -9.40
CA LEU A 75 29.24 -4.84 -10.68
C LEU A 75 29.61 -3.73 -11.67
N LYS A 76 28.82 -2.66 -11.75
CA LYS A 76 29.15 -1.49 -12.58
C LYS A 76 30.45 -0.84 -12.14
N ALA A 77 30.66 -0.65 -10.84
CA ALA A 77 31.91 -0.09 -10.31
C ALA A 77 33.12 -0.98 -10.63
N GLU A 78 32.99 -2.30 -10.50
CA GLU A 78 34.05 -3.25 -10.86
C GLU A 78 34.37 -3.19 -12.36
N ASN A 79 33.34 -3.18 -13.21
CA ASN A 79 33.51 -3.06 -14.65
C ASN A 79 34.24 -1.77 -15.07
N VAL A 80 33.98 -0.65 -14.39
CA VAL A 80 34.71 0.61 -14.62
C VAL A 80 36.20 0.42 -14.36
N VAL A 81 36.56 -0.23 -13.24
CA VAL A 81 37.95 -0.48 -12.87
C VAL A 81 38.62 -1.43 -13.89
N LEU A 82 37.96 -2.53 -14.25
CA LEU A 82 38.45 -3.48 -15.24
C LEU A 82 38.64 -2.83 -16.62
N GLY A 83 37.67 -2.01 -17.06
CA GLY A 83 37.74 -1.27 -18.31
C GLY A 83 38.93 -0.31 -18.34
N LYS A 84 39.22 0.38 -17.24
CA LYS A 84 40.42 1.23 -17.11
C LYS A 84 41.70 0.40 -17.18
N TYR A 85 41.75 -0.75 -16.51
CA TYR A 85 42.90 -1.64 -16.53
C TYR A 85 43.20 -2.12 -17.96
N ILE A 86 42.19 -2.59 -18.69
CA ILE A 86 42.31 -2.99 -20.09
C ILE A 86 42.80 -1.84 -20.96
N LYS A 87 42.20 -0.64 -20.83
CA LYS A 87 42.63 0.56 -21.58
C LYS A 87 44.09 0.91 -21.30
N ASN A 88 44.54 0.80 -20.06
CA ASN A 88 45.93 1.08 -19.68
C ASN A 88 46.88 0.05 -20.29
N LEU A 89 46.52 -1.24 -20.27
CA LEU A 89 47.31 -2.29 -20.91
C LEU A 89 47.42 -2.08 -22.42
N MET A 90 46.30 -1.78 -23.09
CA MET A 90 46.28 -1.50 -24.53
C MET A 90 47.15 -0.30 -24.89
N ARG A 91 47.15 0.76 -24.09
CA ARG A 91 48.02 1.94 -24.30
C ARG A 91 49.50 1.65 -24.04
N SER A 92 49.79 0.78 -23.08
CA SER A 92 51.16 0.48 -22.64
C SER A 92 51.84 -0.57 -23.53
N THR A 93 51.07 -1.33 -24.32
CA THR A 93 51.60 -2.34 -25.23
C THR A 93 51.58 -1.84 -26.68
N SER A 94 52.75 -1.82 -27.31
CA SER A 94 52.93 -1.31 -28.68
C SER A 94 52.19 -2.13 -29.76
N LEU A 95 51.66 -3.31 -29.40
CA LEU A 95 50.85 -4.18 -30.25
C LEU A 95 49.48 -3.58 -30.62
N PHE A 96 48.97 -2.62 -29.84
CA PHE A 96 47.67 -1.95 -30.10
C PHE A 96 47.82 -0.51 -30.57
N GLN A 97 49.03 -0.07 -30.96
CA GLN A 97 49.14 1.19 -31.67
C GLN A 97 48.32 1.09 -32.95
N PRO A 98 47.39 2.03 -33.21
CA PRO A 98 46.76 2.10 -34.52
C PRO A 98 47.88 2.21 -35.53
N THR A 99 47.99 1.24 -36.43
CA THR A 99 48.86 1.36 -37.58
C THR A 99 48.37 2.58 -38.33
N ASN A 100 49.07 3.70 -38.17
CA ASN A 100 48.85 4.91 -38.94
C ASN A 100 49.27 4.64 -40.39
N SER A 101 48.58 3.72 -41.08
CA SER A 101 48.45 3.72 -42.53
C SER A 101 47.59 4.93 -42.85
N LYS A 102 48.25 5.94 -43.42
CA LYS A 102 47.68 7.20 -43.89
C LYS A 102 46.57 6.93 -44.91
N GLU A 103 45.35 6.74 -44.46
CA GLU A 103 44.16 6.93 -45.27
C GLU A 103 43.16 7.69 -44.40
N GLN A 104 42.95 8.96 -44.72
CA GLN A 104 41.87 9.75 -44.10
C GLN A 104 40.53 9.12 -44.49
N PRO A 105 39.68 8.67 -43.55
CA PRO A 105 38.30 8.36 -43.87
C PRO A 105 37.46 9.64 -43.85
N PRO A 106 36.40 9.74 -44.67
CA PRO A 106 35.58 10.94 -44.77
C PRO A 106 34.85 11.18 -43.44
N LYS A 107 34.68 12.46 -43.09
CA LYS A 107 33.89 12.92 -41.93
C LYS A 107 32.52 12.22 -41.92
N ARG A 108 32.33 11.25 -41.02
CA ARG A 108 31.03 10.67 -40.69
C ARG A 108 30.85 10.69 -39.18
N ASP A 109 29.99 11.62 -38.79
CA ASP A 109 29.01 11.62 -37.71
C ASP A 109 29.49 11.38 -36.27
N SER A 110 29.49 12.50 -35.53
CA SER A 110 29.61 12.65 -34.08
C SER A 110 28.56 11.87 -33.26
N GLN A 111 27.70 11.06 -33.89
CA GLN A 111 26.57 10.37 -33.27
C GLN A 111 26.94 8.97 -32.77
N GLU A 112 27.93 8.30 -33.39
CA GLU A 112 28.36 6.95 -32.98
C GLU A 112 29.26 6.99 -31.72
N LYS A 113 29.97 8.09 -31.48
CA LYS A 113 30.74 8.27 -30.25
C LYS A 113 29.88 8.42 -29.00
N MET A 114 28.64 8.90 -29.11
CA MET A 114 27.74 9.02 -27.95
C MET A 114 27.22 7.64 -27.49
N VAL A 115 27.08 6.67 -28.39
CA VAL A 115 26.51 5.35 -28.06
C VAL A 115 27.44 4.55 -27.14
N TYR A 116 28.76 4.72 -27.26
CA TYR A 116 29.72 4.03 -26.39
C TYR A 116 29.93 4.72 -25.04
N ASP A 117 29.67 6.03 -24.94
CA ASP A 117 29.80 6.78 -23.67
C ASP A 117 28.51 6.76 -22.84
N GLU A 118 27.32 6.53 -23.41
CA GLU A 118 26.04 6.46 -22.68
C GLU A 118 25.71 5.07 -22.08
N PHE A 119 26.43 4.01 -22.47
CA PHE A 119 26.14 2.63 -22.06
C PHE A 119 27.18 1.98 -21.13
N TRP A 120 28.12 2.77 -20.61
CA TRP A 120 29.07 2.38 -19.55
C TRP A 120 29.05 3.36 -18.38
#